data_AF-A0AAD1VY74-F1
#
_entry.id   AF-A0AAD1VY74-F1
#
_cell.length_a   1.000
_cell.length_b   1.000
_cell.length_c   1.000
_cell.angle_alpha   90.00
_cell.angle_beta   90.00
_cell.angle_gamma   90.00
#
_symmetry.space_group_name_H-M   'P 1'
#
loop_
_entity.id
_entity.type
_entity.pdbx_description
1 polymer ?
#
loop_
_entity_poly.entity_id
_entity_poly.type
_entity_poly.pdbx_seq_one_letter_code
_entity_poly.pdbx_strand_id
1 'polypeptide(L)'
;MLKGPQTLAQVHKLRTATGTVTQFPDKIATEFRNFYLSLYNLTRPDQPVEIANKRYRNIREYLTKFVTNKLPPDEMESMEEPITEAEVAGAIKTAKTGCTPGPNGYTLDYYKKFKTHSSL
;
A
#
# COMPACT_ATOMS: atom_id res chain seq x y z
N MET A 1 5.88 20.78 -17.68
CA MET A 1 4.60 20.69 -18.43
C MET A 1 3.69 19.75 -17.65
N LEU A 2 2.66 20.27 -16.96
CA LEU A 2 1.68 19.44 -16.27
C LEU A 2 0.75 18.78 -17.30
N LYS A 3 0.59 17.45 -17.25
CA LYS A 3 -0.43 16.75 -18.04
C LYS A 3 -1.80 17.28 -17.61
N GLY A 4 -2.63 17.72 -18.57
CA GLY A 4 -3.99 18.21 -18.31
C GLY A 4 -4.88 17.16 -17.63
N PRO A 5 -6.07 17.55 -17.13
CA PRO A 5 -6.99 16.61 -16.49
C PRO A 5 -7.27 15.46 -17.46
N GLN A 6 -6.97 14.23 -17.04
CA GLN A 6 -7.31 13.07 -17.83
C GLN A 6 -8.82 13.07 -18.01
N THR A 7 -9.29 13.26 -19.24
CA THR A 7 -10.65 12.89 -19.60
C THR A 7 -10.83 11.44 -19.19
N LEU A 8 -11.79 11.16 -18.29
CA LEU A 8 -12.15 9.80 -17.91
C LEU A 8 -12.40 9.02 -19.21
N ALA A 9 -11.51 8.09 -19.54
CA ALA A 9 -11.59 7.34 -20.78
C ALA A 9 -12.89 6.53 -20.78
N GLN A 10 -13.88 6.96 -21.56
CA GLN A 10 -15.17 6.31 -21.63
C GLN A 10 -15.07 5.07 -22.52
N VAL A 11 -15.46 3.91 -21.99
CA VAL A 11 -15.47 2.65 -22.74
C VAL A 11 -16.75 2.57 -23.56
N HIS A 12 -16.63 2.72 -24.88
CA HIS A 12 -17.78 2.69 -25.79
C HIS A 12 -18.18 1.29 -26.27
N LYS A 13 -17.25 0.33 -26.22
CA LYS A 13 -17.47 -1.06 -26.66
C LYS A 13 -16.69 -2.01 -25.76
N LEU A 14 -17.30 -3.15 -25.42
CA LEU A 14 -16.69 -4.19 -24.60
C LEU A 14 -16.99 -5.56 -25.23
N ARG A 15 -16.00 -6.46 -25.24
CA ARG A 15 -16.22 -7.88 -25.55
C ARG A 15 -16.54 -8.62 -24.25
N THR A 16 -17.69 -9.27 -24.19
CA THR A 16 -18.15 -10.05 -23.04
C THR A 16 -17.41 -11.39 -22.94
N ALA A 17 -17.51 -12.05 -21.79
CA ALA A 17 -16.95 -13.39 -21.58
C ALA A 17 -17.49 -14.46 -22.57
N THR A 18 -18.70 -14.27 -23.10
CA THR A 18 -19.31 -15.13 -24.13
C THR A 18 -18.79 -14.83 -25.55
N GLY A 19 -17.86 -13.87 -25.70
CA GLY A 19 -17.29 -13.46 -26.98
C GLY A 19 -18.11 -12.45 -27.77
N THR A 20 -19.29 -12.06 -27.28
CA THR A 20 -20.19 -11.07 -27.90
C THR A 20 -19.68 -9.64 -27.66
N VAL A 21 -19.83 -8.74 -28.64
CA VAL A 21 -19.48 -7.33 -28.46
C VAL A 21 -20.71 -6.54 -28.06
N THR A 22 -20.61 -5.79 -26.97
CA THR A 22 -21.67 -4.93 -26.45
C THR A 22 -21.25 -3.47 -26.45
N GLN A 23 -22.18 -2.58 -26.84
CA GLN A 23 -21.99 -1.13 -26.85
C GLN A 23 -22.97 -0.41 -25.90
N PHE A 24 -23.87 -1.17 -25.26
CA PHE A 24 -24.86 -0.64 -24.32
C PHE A 24 -24.19 -0.31 -22.98
N PRO A 25 -24.26 0.93 -22.49
CA PRO A 25 -23.60 1.35 -21.24
C PRO A 25 -23.95 0.49 -20.03
N ASP A 26 -25.23 0.14 -19.86
CA ASP A 26 -25.69 -0.65 -18.70
C ASP A 26 -25.10 -2.06 -18.70
N LYS A 27 -24.99 -2.67 -19.88
CA LYS A 27 -24.39 -3.99 -20.04
C LYS A 27 -22.88 -3.95 -19.85
N ILE A 28 -22.21 -2.90 -20.34
CA ILE A 28 -20.79 -2.67 -20.11
C ILE A 28 -20.52 -2.55 -18.60
N ALA A 29 -21.29 -1.73 -17.88
CA ALA A 29 -21.17 -1.57 -16.43
C ALA A 29 -21.43 -2.89 -15.68
N THR A 30 -22.44 -3.64 -16.11
CA THR A 30 -22.77 -4.96 -15.54
C THR A 30 -21.62 -5.95 -15.72
N GLU A 31 -20.98 -5.98 -16.89
CA GLU A 31 -19.83 -6.86 -17.13
C GLU A 31 -18.60 -6.46 -16.34
N PHE A 32 -18.28 -5.16 -16.24
CA PHE A 32 -17.21 -4.69 -15.35
C PHE A 32 -17.48 -5.11 -13.90
N ARG A 33 -18.72 -4.93 -13.43
CA ARG A 33 -19.13 -5.36 -12.09
C ARG A 33 -18.93 -6.87 -11.91
N ASN A 34 -19.44 -7.69 -12.84
CA ASN A 34 -19.33 -9.14 -12.76
C ASN A 34 -17.87 -9.62 -12.80
N PHE A 35 -17.05 -8.99 -13.65
CA PHE A 35 -15.62 -9.27 -13.73
C PHE A 35 -14.94 -9.06 -12.38
N TYR A 36 -15.09 -7.88 -11.77
CA TYR A 36 -14.44 -7.59 -10.48
C TYR A 36 -15.04 -8.39 -9.32
N LEU A 37 -16.35 -8.67 -9.34
CA LEU A 37 -16.97 -9.58 -8.38
C LEU A 37 -16.30 -10.96 -8.46
N SER A 38 -16.03 -11.46 -9.67
CA SER A 38 -15.35 -12.75 -9.85
C SER A 38 -13.87 -12.69 -9.48
N LEU A 39 -13.15 -11.64 -9.90
CA LEU A 39 -11.71 -11.46 -9.67
C LEU A 39 -11.37 -11.46 -8.18
N TYR A 40 -12.19 -10.79 -7.39
CA TYR A 40 -11.99 -10.67 -5.95
C TYR A 40 -12.86 -11.63 -5.13
N ASN A 41 -13.55 -12.58 -5.78
CA ASN A 41 -14.51 -13.49 -5.15
C ASN A 41 -15.49 -12.77 -4.20
N LEU A 42 -15.98 -11.61 -4.63
CA LEU A 42 -16.92 -10.79 -3.86
C LEU A 42 -18.31 -11.42 -3.92
N THR A 43 -19.00 -11.40 -2.80
CA THR A 43 -20.36 -11.93 -2.69
C THR A 43 -21.30 -11.07 -3.51
N ARG A 44 -22.11 -11.70 -4.37
CA ARG A 44 -23.17 -10.99 -5.09
C ARG A 44 -24.31 -10.66 -4.12
N PRO A 45 -25.08 -9.59 -4.34
CA PRO A 45 -26.16 -9.19 -3.43
C PRO A 45 -27.25 -10.26 -3.25
N ASP A 46 -27.39 -11.14 -4.24
CA ASP A 46 -28.33 -12.25 -4.32
C ASP A 46 -27.78 -13.57 -3.73
N GLN A 47 -26.53 -13.61 -3.27
CA GLN A 47 -25.97 -14.82 -2.67
C GLN A 47 -26.34 -14.98 -1.18
N PRO A 48 -26.46 -16.23 -0.70
CA PRO A 48 -26.74 -16.52 0.70
C PRO A 48 -25.76 -15.82 1.64
N VAL A 49 -26.30 -15.23 2.71
CA VAL A 49 -25.56 -14.51 3.76
C VAL A 49 -24.41 -15.35 4.35
N GLU A 50 -24.55 -16.67 4.36
CA GLU A 50 -23.52 -17.62 4.79
C GLU A 50 -22.22 -17.53 3.96
N ILE A 51 -22.31 -17.29 2.65
CA ILE A 51 -21.13 -17.17 1.76
C ILE A 51 -20.41 -15.85 2.02
N ALA A 52 -21.15 -14.75 2.24
CA ALA A 52 -20.57 -13.46 2.67
C ALA A 52 -19.84 -13.59 4.02
N ASN A 53 -20.47 -14.27 4.97
CA ASN A 53 -19.92 -14.50 6.31
C ASN A 53 -18.65 -15.36 6.27
N LYS A 54 -18.57 -16.36 5.37
CA LYS A 54 -17.38 -17.19 5.18
C LYS A 54 -16.19 -16.37 4.68
N ARG A 55 -16.39 -15.46 3.71
CA ARG A 55 -15.30 -14.60 3.21
C ARG A 55 -14.80 -13.63 4.28
N TYR A 56 -15.71 -12.97 5.01
CA TYR A 56 -15.32 -12.08 6.11
C TYR A 56 -14.51 -12.83 7.16
N ARG A 57 -14.90 -14.06 7.48
CA ARG A 57 -14.15 -14.95 8.37
C ARG A 57 -12.74 -15.27 7.83
N ASN A 58 -12.61 -15.65 6.56
CA ASN A 58 -11.31 -15.96 5.94
C ASN A 58 -10.37 -14.74 5.91
N ILE A 59 -10.89 -13.55 5.57
CA ILE A 59 -10.12 -12.31 5.60
C ILE A 59 -9.70 -12.00 7.03
N ARG A 60 -10.60 -12.14 8.01
CA ARG A 60 -10.28 -11.93 9.42
C ARG A 60 -9.21 -12.92 9.92
N GLU A 61 -9.34 -14.20 9.59
CA GLU A 61 -8.35 -15.25 9.92
C GLU A 61 -6.99 -14.97 9.28
N TYR A 62 -6.97 -14.53 8.02
CA TYR A 62 -5.75 -14.12 7.34
C TYR A 62 -5.13 -12.91 8.04
N LEU A 63 -5.90 -11.86 8.29
CA LEU A 63 -5.41 -10.67 8.99
C LEU A 63 -4.88 -11.01 10.38
N THR A 64 -5.53 -11.91 11.14
CA THR A 64 -5.03 -12.36 12.46
C THR A 64 -3.72 -13.15 12.37
N LYS A 65 -3.40 -13.78 11.24
CA LYS A 65 -2.10 -14.45 11.03
C LYS A 65 -0.97 -13.46 10.76
N PHE A 66 -1.28 -12.31 10.18
CA PHE A 66 -0.28 -11.34 9.71
C PHE A 66 -0.19 -10.07 10.56
N VAL A 67 -1.21 -9.72 11.36
CA VAL A 67 -1.26 -8.53 12.22
C VAL A 67 -2.12 -8.89 13.44
N THR A 68 -1.68 -8.80 14.69
CA THR A 68 -1.49 -7.53 15.40
C THR A 68 -0.55 -7.73 16.59
N ASN A 69 0.77 -7.73 16.38
CA ASN A 69 1.63 -7.24 17.48
C ASN A 69 1.37 -5.74 17.53
N LYS A 70 0.37 -5.34 18.32
CA LYS A 70 0.24 -3.94 18.70
C LYS A 70 1.48 -3.62 19.53
N LEU A 71 2.16 -2.55 19.17
CA LEU A 71 3.24 -2.02 20.00
C LEU A 71 2.66 -1.76 21.40
N PRO A 72 3.39 -2.14 22.47
CA PRO A 72 2.97 -1.78 23.81
C PRO A 72 2.88 -0.24 23.92
N PRO A 73 2.02 0.28 24.83
CA PRO A 73 1.84 1.72 24.99
C PRO A 73 3.15 2.49 25.13
N ASP A 74 4.10 1.94 25.90
CA ASP A 74 5.41 2.54 26.14
C ASP A 74 6.25 2.69 24.86
N GLU A 75 6.24 1.70 23.97
CA GLU A 75 6.94 1.79 22.68
C GLU A 75 6.26 2.81 21.77
N MET A 76 4.92 2.86 21.80
CA MET A 76 4.15 3.84 21.01
C MET A 76 4.43 5.28 21.49
N GLU A 77 4.52 5.51 22.79
CA GLU A 77 4.87 6.80 23.38
C GLU A 77 6.30 7.20 23.02
N SER A 78 7.26 6.27 23.12
CA SER A 78 8.65 6.52 22.72
C SER A 78 8.81 6.87 21.22
N MET A 79 7.92 6.37 20.36
CA MET A 79 7.91 6.72 18.93
C MET A 79 7.39 8.14 18.66
N GLU A 80 6.63 8.72 19.59
CA GLU A 80 6.16 10.10 19.51
C GLU A 80 7.15 11.11 20.09
N GLU A 81 8.19 10.64 20.80
CA GLU A 81 9.25 11.48 21.32
C GLU A 81 10.13 12.07 20.20
N PRO A 82 10.72 13.27 20.41
CA PRO A 82 11.67 13.84 19.47
C PRO A 82 12.90 12.95 19.27
N ILE A 83 13.35 12.82 18.01
CA ILE A 83 14.56 12.07 17.67
C ILE A 83 15.78 12.70 18.36
N THR A 84 16.51 11.87 19.10
CA THR A 84 17.71 12.27 19.85
C THR A 84 18.99 12.12 19.03
N GLU A 85 20.02 12.90 19.37
CA GLU A 85 21.35 12.77 18.75
C GLU A 85 21.96 11.38 18.94
N ALA A 86 21.69 10.73 20.07
CA ALA A 86 22.19 9.39 20.38
C ALA A 86 21.61 8.34 19.43
N GLU A 87 20.32 8.44 19.11
CA GLU A 87 19.65 7.58 18.13
C GLU A 87 20.22 7.77 16.73
N VAL A 88 20.38 9.02 16.30
CA VAL A 88 20.98 9.35 15.00
C VAL A 88 22.41 8.82 14.91
N ALA A 89 23.20 9.03 15.95
CA ALA A 89 24.57 8.55 16.06
C ALA A 89 24.67 7.01 16.06
N GLY A 90 23.68 6.33 16.64
CA GLY A 90 23.52 4.87 16.63
C GLY A 90 23.14 4.35 15.25
N ALA A 91 22.13 4.94 14.63
CA ALA A 91 21.65 4.60 13.29
C ALA A 91 22.75 4.75 12.23
N ILE A 92 23.52 5.85 12.28
CA ILE A 92 24.67 6.05 11.38
C ILE A 92 25.73 4.96 11.56
N LYS A 93 25.95 4.50 12.81
CA LYS A 93 26.95 3.46 13.11
C LYS A 93 26.54 2.11 12.53
N THR A 94 25.27 1.72 12.68
CA THR A 94 24.75 0.41 12.26
C THR A 94 24.40 0.35 10.78
N ALA A 95 24.11 1.48 10.14
CA ALA A 95 23.73 1.53 8.73
C ALA A 95 24.85 1.02 7.79
N LYS A 96 24.45 0.38 6.69
CA LYS A 96 25.36 -0.21 5.70
C LYS A 96 26.01 0.87 4.84
N THR A 97 27.32 0.77 4.63
CA THR A 97 28.07 1.67 3.72
C THR A 97 27.80 1.32 2.25
N GLY A 98 28.01 2.27 1.34
CA GLY A 98 27.77 2.08 -0.10
C GLY A 98 26.32 2.27 -0.56
N CYS A 99 25.44 2.80 0.30
CA CYS A 99 24.13 3.30 -0.12
C CYS A 99 24.28 4.56 -0.96
N THR A 100 23.36 4.77 -1.91
CA THR A 100 23.31 5.99 -2.72
C THR A 100 23.13 7.23 -1.83
N PRO A 101 23.81 8.34 -2.14
CA PRO A 101 23.65 9.58 -1.39
C PRO A 101 22.21 10.08 -1.45
N GLY A 102 21.77 10.75 -0.40
CA GLY A 102 20.45 11.38 -0.34
C GLY A 102 20.36 12.61 -1.27
N PRO A 103 19.24 13.35 -1.25
CA PRO A 103 19.05 14.56 -2.05
C PRO A 103 20.14 15.63 -1.83
N ASN A 104 20.84 15.59 -0.69
CA ASN A 104 21.93 16.48 -0.32
C ASN A 104 23.31 16.04 -0.87
N GLY A 105 23.41 14.88 -1.52
CA GLY A 105 24.66 14.40 -2.13
C GLY A 105 25.67 13.76 -1.16
N TYR A 106 25.41 13.74 0.15
CA TYR A 106 26.31 13.12 1.13
C TYR A 106 26.03 11.62 1.29
N THR A 107 27.09 10.82 1.36
CA THR A 107 27.01 9.38 1.58
C THR A 107 27.08 9.06 3.07
N LEU A 108 26.68 7.83 3.44
CA LEU A 108 26.84 7.37 4.83
C LEU A 108 28.31 7.38 5.30
N ASP A 109 29.26 7.19 4.38
CA ASP A 109 30.69 7.25 4.69
C ASP A 109 31.13 8.64 5.15
N TYR A 110 30.51 9.69 4.63
CA TYR A 110 30.72 11.05 5.09
C TYR A 110 30.29 11.20 6.56
N TYR A 111 29.06 10.78 6.88
CA TYR A 111 28.52 10.86 8.25
C TYR A 111 29.31 10.01 9.26
N LYS A 112 29.83 8.85 8.83
CA LYS A 112 30.69 8.01 9.69
C LYS A 112 32.05 8.66 9.96
N LYS A 113 32.62 9.36 8.97
CA LYS A 113 33.93 10.02 9.09
C LYS A 113 33.87 11.30 9.91
N PHE A 114 32.78 12.07 9.81
CA PHE A 114 32.67 13.41 10.43
C PHE A 114 31.75 13.47 11.65
N LYS A 115 31.51 12.31 12.29
CA LYS A 115 30.61 12.15 13.45
C LYS A 115 30.88 13.11 14.61
N THR A 116 32.12 13.59 14.77
CA THR A 116 32.55 14.47 15.88
C THR A 116 32.54 15.97 15.57
N HIS A 117 32.31 16.38 14.32
CA HIS A 117 32.37 17.79 13.92
C HIS A 117 31.01 18.38 13.47
N SER A 118 29.99 17.54 13.31
CA SER A 118 28.62 18.01 13.20
C SER A 118 28.04 18.15 14.59
N SER A 119 28.18 19.33 15.18
CA SER A 119 27.18 19.82 16.13
C SER A 119 25.86 19.88 15.36
N LEU A 120 24.98 18.90 15.58
CA LEU A 120 23.58 18.98 15.16
C LEU A 120 22.81 19.87 16.13
#